data_AF-A0A816HQW3-F1
#
_entry.id   AF-A0A816HQW3-F1
#
_cell.length_a   1.000
_cell.length_b   1.000
_cell.length_c   1.000
_cell.angle_alpha   90.00
_cell.angle_beta   90.00
_cell.angle_gamma   90.00
#
_symmetry.space_group_name_H-M   'P 1'
#
loop_
_entity.id
_entity.type
_entity.pdbx_description
1 polymer ?
#
loop_
_entity_poly.entity_id
_entity_poly.type
_entity_poly.pdbx_seq_one_letter_code
_entity_poly.pdbx_strand_id
1 'polypeptide(L)'
;MKISTTDEFWKWLEEDFIEKIRAQKWYNKKNVENLRGYLNDTSNRLLGWALMKQLRIRTEFCPKRIKFHSICRNDLSLSNEEKRSFSPGWFQRSPSLFSSSISQSFQYKSKDRGYIYEFR
;
A
#
# COMPACT_ATOMS: atom_id res chain seq x y z
N MET A 1 12.42 -4.22 12.80
CA MET A 1 12.18 -2.76 12.68
C MET A 1 11.01 -2.41 13.58
N LYS A 2 11.10 -1.35 14.39
CA LYS A 2 10.05 -0.91 15.31
C LYS A 2 9.56 0.45 14.84
N ILE A 3 8.27 0.57 14.55
CA ILE A 3 7.61 1.84 14.19
C ILE A 3 6.96 2.39 15.45
N SER A 4 7.27 3.63 15.78
CA SER A 4 6.77 4.32 16.98
C SER A 4 6.09 5.65 16.68
N THR A 5 6.41 6.28 15.55
CA THR A 5 5.81 7.55 15.12
C THR A 5 5.13 7.45 13.76
N THR A 6 4.26 8.42 13.45
CA THR A 6 3.62 8.52 12.14
C THR A 6 4.64 8.75 11.03
N ASP A 7 5.69 9.54 11.29
CA ASP A 7 6.73 9.83 10.31
C ASP A 7 7.57 8.58 10.01
N GLU A 8 7.88 7.78 11.04
CA GLU A 8 8.53 6.49 10.86
C GLU A 8 7.67 5.52 10.05
N PHE A 9 6.34 5.53 10.24
CA PHE A 9 5.43 4.73 9.43
C PHE A 9 5.50 5.12 7.94
N TRP A 10 5.40 6.42 7.64
CA TRP A 10 5.46 6.90 6.25
C TRP A 10 6.82 6.62 5.61
N LYS A 11 7.91 6.86 6.35
CA LYS A 11 9.26 6.55 5.88
C LYS A 11 9.41 5.06 5.55
N TRP A 12 8.97 4.17 6.43
CA TRP A 12 8.97 2.74 6.17
C TRP A 12 8.10 2.36 4.97
N LEU A 13 6.91 2.95 4.84
CA LEU A 13 6.04 2.66 3.72
C LEU A 13 6.72 2.98 2.39
N GLU A 14 7.34 4.17 2.30
CA GLU A 14 7.97 4.67 1.09
C GLU A 14 9.29 3.97 0.76
N GLU A 15 10.15 3.79 1.75
CA GLU A 15 11.52 3.31 1.55
C GLU A 15 11.63 1.77 1.61
N ASP A 16 10.79 1.10 2.40
CA ASP A 16 10.90 -0.35 2.61
C ASP A 16 9.77 -1.13 1.95
N PHE A 17 8.52 -0.76 2.24
CA PHE A 17 7.38 -1.56 1.81
C PHE A 17 7.21 -1.53 0.30
N ILE A 18 7.25 -0.34 -0.32
CA ILE A 18 7.10 -0.14 -1.77
C ILE A 18 8.19 -0.87 -2.55
N GLU A 19 9.42 -0.93 -2.04
CA GLU A 19 10.50 -1.66 -2.70
C GLU A 19 10.27 -3.18 -2.68
N LYS A 20 9.69 -3.71 -1.60
CA LYS A 20 9.54 -5.17 -1.39
C LYS A 20 8.34 -5.78 -2.12
N ILE A 21 7.27 -5.00 -2.34
CA ILE A 21 6.05 -5.44 -3.02
C ILE A 21 6.24 -5.74 -4.51
N ARG A 22 7.34 -5.29 -5.12
CA ARG A 22 7.63 -5.53 -6.54
C ARG A 22 9.08 -5.97 -6.73
N ALA A 23 9.30 -6.86 -7.69
CA ALA A 23 10.64 -7.25 -8.11
C ALA A 23 11.47 -6.03 -8.52
N GLN A 24 12.55 -5.78 -7.79
CA GLN A 24 13.54 -4.76 -8.10
C GLN A 24 14.62 -5.33 -9.02
N LYS A 25 15.42 -4.45 -9.63
CA LYS A 25 16.58 -4.84 -10.43
C LYS A 25 17.44 -5.84 -9.66
N TRP A 26 18.05 -6.76 -10.39
CA TRP A 26 19.02 -7.69 -9.82
C TRP A 26 20.20 -6.95 -9.18
N TYR A 27 20.92 -7.63 -8.29
CA TYR A 27 22.13 -7.11 -7.63
C TYR A 27 23.17 -6.53 -8.61
N ASN A 28 23.19 -7.03 -9.85
CA ASN A 28 24.07 -6.58 -10.94
C ASN A 28 23.46 -5.45 -11.79
N LYS A 29 22.44 -4.74 -11.27
CA LYS A 29 21.71 -3.66 -11.95
C LYS A 29 20.98 -4.07 -13.24
N LYS A 30 20.91 -5.36 -13.57
CA LYS A 30 20.13 -5.84 -14.71
C LYS A 30 18.63 -5.78 -14.40
N ASN A 31 17.86 -5.42 -15.42
CA ASN A 31 16.40 -5.40 -15.31
C ASN A 31 15.87 -6.82 -15.11
N VAL A 32 14.78 -6.93 -14.35
CA VAL A 32 14.07 -8.18 -14.15
C VAL A 32 13.08 -8.38 -15.28
N GLU A 33 13.43 -9.23 -16.24
CA GLU A 33 12.52 -9.57 -17.33
C GLU A 33 11.46 -10.54 -16.83
N ASN A 34 10.21 -10.34 -17.25
CA ASN A 34 9.07 -11.21 -16.93
C ASN A 34 8.69 -11.36 -15.44
N LEU A 35 9.36 -10.67 -14.52
CA LEU A 35 9.07 -10.75 -13.07
C LEU A 35 8.30 -9.54 -12.51
N ARG A 36 7.70 -8.70 -13.36
CA ARG A 36 6.96 -7.50 -12.91
C ARG A 36 5.76 -7.78 -11.98
N GLY A 37 5.24 -9.00 -11.99
CA GLY A 37 4.18 -9.48 -11.09
C GLY A 37 4.69 -10.19 -9.83
N TYR A 38 6.00 -10.27 -9.63
CA TYR A 38 6.61 -10.96 -8.49
C TYR A 38 7.00 -9.96 -7.39
N LEU A 39 7.10 -10.47 -6.17
CA LEU A 39 7.70 -9.78 -5.05
C LEU A 39 9.22 -9.66 -5.25
N ASN A 40 9.88 -8.88 -4.38
CA ASN A 40 11.33 -8.68 -4.47
C ASN A 40 12.17 -9.94 -4.21
N ASP A 41 11.58 -10.99 -3.65
CA ASP A 41 12.23 -12.31 -3.54
C ASP A 41 12.29 -13.08 -4.86
N THR A 42 11.66 -12.57 -5.92
CA THR A 42 11.55 -13.16 -7.27
C THR A 42 10.94 -14.55 -7.35
N SER A 43 10.47 -15.09 -6.22
CA SER A 43 9.96 -16.45 -6.10
C SER A 43 8.44 -16.48 -5.91
N ASN A 44 7.89 -15.43 -5.28
CA ASN A 44 6.46 -15.31 -5.00
C ASN A 44 5.78 -14.31 -5.93
N ARG A 45 4.60 -14.69 -6.48
CA ARG A 45 3.80 -13.83 -7.35
C ARG A 45 2.76 -13.05 -6.55
N LEU A 46 2.72 -11.72 -6.74
CA LEU A 46 1.67 -10.87 -6.21
C LEU A 46 0.41 -10.98 -7.09
N LEU A 47 -0.71 -11.35 -6.47
CA LEU A 47 -2.02 -11.33 -7.12
C LEU A 47 -2.74 -10.02 -6.80
N GLY A 48 -3.16 -9.29 -7.84
CA GLY A 48 -3.83 -8.00 -7.68
C GLY A 48 -2.88 -6.88 -7.21
N TRP A 49 -3.34 -6.03 -6.30
CA TRP A 49 -2.58 -4.87 -5.82
C TRP A 49 -2.74 -4.72 -4.30
N ALA A 50 -1.76 -4.08 -3.67
CA ALA A 50 -1.88 -3.71 -2.27
C ALA A 50 -2.93 -2.61 -2.09
N LEU A 51 -3.75 -2.74 -1.04
CA LEU A 51 -4.81 -1.81 -0.69
C LEU A 51 -4.53 -1.23 0.69
N MET A 52 -4.52 0.10 0.78
CA MET A 52 -4.43 0.83 2.05
C MET A 52 -5.83 1.29 2.47
N LYS A 53 -6.21 1.04 3.72
CA LYS A 53 -7.47 1.48 4.32
C LYS A 53 -7.18 2.28 5.60
N GLN A 54 -7.87 3.41 5.77
CA GLN A 54 -7.77 4.25 6.96
C GLN A 54 -9.12 4.30 7.69
N LEU A 55 -9.10 4.19 9.02
CA LEU A 55 -10.26 4.45 9.90
C LEU A 55 -10.04 5.75 10.68
N ARG A 56 -11.13 6.46 10.95
CA ARG A 56 -11.11 7.74 11.70
C ARG A 56 -12.24 7.75 12.72
N ILE A 57 -12.03 8.52 13.79
CA ILE A 57 -13.00 8.72 14.88
C ILE A 57 -13.50 10.15 14.81
N ARG A 58 -14.77 10.36 15.15
CA ARG A 58 -15.37 11.69 15.18
C ARG A 58 -14.66 12.53 16.23
N THR A 59 -14.29 13.74 15.83
CA THR A 59 -13.72 14.71 16.75
C THR A 59 -14.83 15.29 17.62
N GLU A 60 -14.78 15.02 18.92
CA GLU A 60 -15.74 15.56 19.89
C GLU A 60 -15.03 16.57 20.82
N PHE A 61 -15.80 17.55 21.30
CA PHE A 61 -15.33 18.45 22.34
C PHE A 61 -15.13 17.67 23.64
N CYS A 62 -14.02 17.92 24.31
CA CYS A 62 -13.78 17.34 25.61
C CYS A 62 -14.93 17.71 26.58
N PRO A 63 -15.31 16.79 27.49
CA PRO A 63 -16.22 17.13 28.57
C PRO A 63 -15.73 18.38 29.30
N LYS A 64 -16.63 19.30 29.66
CA LYS A 64 -16.31 20.61 30.28
C LYS A 64 -15.39 20.57 31.51
N ARG A 65 -15.18 19.38 32.09
CA ARG A 65 -14.25 19.12 33.20
C ARG A 65 -12.78 19.20 32.77
N ILE A 66 -12.46 18.96 31.50
CA ILE A 66 -11.11 19.04 30.93
C ILE A 66 -11.00 20.38 30.19
N LYS A 67 -10.73 21.46 30.93
CA LYS A 67 -10.70 22.83 30.36
C LYS A 67 -9.45 23.15 29.54
N PHE A 68 -8.45 22.28 29.53
CA PHE A 68 -7.14 22.55 28.92
C PHE A 68 -7.03 22.10 27.46
N HIS A 69 -7.95 21.25 26.99
CA HIS A 69 -7.95 20.76 25.61
C HIS A 69 -9.29 21.03 24.93
N SER A 70 -9.22 21.60 23.73
CA SER A 70 -10.39 21.88 22.89
C SER A 70 -10.92 20.62 22.20
N ILE A 71 -10.08 19.59 22.04
CA ILE A 71 -10.39 18.39 21.25
C ILE A 71 -10.00 17.15 22.04
N CYS A 72 -10.94 16.20 22.15
CA CYS A 72 -10.69 14.88 22.72
C CYS A 72 -10.78 13.82 21.62
N ARG A 73 -9.94 12.78 21.74
CA ARG A 73 -10.02 11.58 20.90
C ARG A 73 -10.28 10.39 21.81
N ASN A 74 -11.40 9.74 21.58
CA ASN A 74 -11.77 8.50 22.26
C ASN A 74 -11.18 7.30 21.50
N ASP A 75 -11.24 6.12 22.12
CA ASP A 75 -10.93 4.87 21.45
C ASP A 75 -11.94 4.56 20.34
N LEU A 76 -11.53 3.78 19.34
CA LEU A 76 -12.39 3.43 18.21
C LEU A 76 -13.56 2.55 18.66
N SER A 77 -14.77 2.95 18.32
CA SER A 77 -15.99 2.16 18.48
C SER A 77 -16.87 2.25 17.23
N LEU A 78 -17.81 1.33 17.08
CA LEU A 78 -18.77 1.35 15.98
C LEU A 78 -19.66 2.61 16.00
N SER A 79 -19.90 3.19 17.18
CA SER A 79 -20.76 4.37 17.34
C SER A 79 -20.05 5.69 17.03
N ASN A 80 -18.72 5.76 17.21
CA ASN A 80 -17.94 6.98 17.02
C ASN A 80 -17.11 7.01 15.73
N GLU A 81 -17.28 6.01 14.86
CA GLU A 81 -16.64 6.00 13.53
C GLU A 81 -17.03 7.24 12.73
N GLU A 82 -16.01 7.90 12.18
CA GLU A 82 -16.16 9.06 11.32
C GLU A 82 -16.32 8.62 9.87
N LYS A 83 -17.48 8.94 9.30
CA LYS A 83 -17.90 8.51 7.95
C LYS A 83 -18.00 9.66 6.95
N ARG A 84 -17.70 10.89 7.39
CA ARG A 84 -17.70 12.06 6.50
C ARG A 84 -16.52 12.00 5.52
N SER A 85 -16.72 12.61 4.35
CA SER A 85 -15.66 12.81 3.36
C SER A 85 -14.66 13.87 3.83
N PHE A 86 -13.37 13.61 3.62
CA PHE A 86 -12.28 14.53 3.94
C PHE A 86 -11.61 15.06 2.68
N SER A 87 -11.10 16.29 2.75
CA SER A 87 -10.32 16.90 1.68
C SER A 87 -8.82 16.54 1.81
N PRO A 88 -8.10 16.46 0.68
CA PRO A 88 -8.65 16.45 -0.68
C PRO A 88 -9.41 15.14 -0.94
N GLY A 89 -10.55 15.24 -1.63
CA GLY A 89 -11.25 14.05 -2.12
C GLY A 89 -10.41 13.31 -3.16
N TRP A 90 -10.90 12.16 -3.63
CA TRP A 90 -10.25 11.43 -4.71
C TRP A 90 -10.26 12.26 -6.00
N PHE A 91 -9.08 12.65 -6.48
CA PHE A 91 -8.95 13.19 -7.84
C PHE A 91 -8.90 12.03 -8.82
N GLN A 92 -9.75 12.07 -9.85
CA GLN A 92 -9.61 11.15 -10.98
C GLN A 92 -8.30 11.45 -11.69
N ARG A 93 -7.27 10.61 -11.50
CA ARG A 93 -6.17 10.55 -12.45
C ARG A 93 -6.72 9.99 -13.76
N SER A 94 -6.48 10.68 -14.87
CA SER A 94 -6.84 10.15 -16.18
C SER A 94 -6.19 8.77 -16.38
N PRO A 95 -6.91 7.78 -16.95
CA PRO A 95 -6.37 6.43 -17.17
C PRO A 95 -5.16 6.38 -18.10
N SER A 96 -4.83 7.48 -18.77
CA SER A 96 -3.70 7.59 -19.71
C SER A 96 -2.32 7.34 -19.10
N LEU A 97 -2.22 7.24 -17.77
CA LEU A 97 -0.99 6.97 -17.03
C LEU A 97 -0.89 5.57 -16.42
N PHE A 98 -1.89 4.69 -16.62
CA PHE A 98 -1.62 3.27 -16.37
C PHE A 98 -0.68 2.79 -17.46
N SER A 99 0.61 2.77 -17.12
CA SER A 99 1.62 2.21 -18.00
C SER A 99 1.16 0.83 -18.43
N SER A 100 1.07 0.58 -19.75
CA SER A 100 0.72 -0.71 -20.34
C SER A 100 1.54 -1.86 -19.74
N SER A 101 2.74 -1.55 -19.22
CA SER A 101 3.62 -2.45 -18.48
C SER A 101 3.01 -3.04 -17.19
N ILE A 102 2.18 -2.28 -16.46
CA ILE A 102 1.54 -2.71 -15.21
C ILE A 102 0.43 -3.69 -15.53
N SER A 103 -0.45 -3.37 -16.50
CA SER A 103 -1.54 -4.25 -16.93
C SER A 103 -1.01 -5.59 -17.47
N GLN A 104 0.10 -5.57 -18.23
CA GLN A 104 0.79 -6.78 -18.70
C GLN A 104 1.29 -7.68 -17.56
N SER A 105 1.56 -7.12 -16.37
CA SER A 105 2.07 -7.88 -15.22
C SER A 105 0.97 -8.74 -14.57
N PHE A 106 -0.29 -8.35 -14.75
CA PHE A 106 -1.46 -9.07 -14.24
C PHE A 106 -2.02 -10.09 -15.23
N GLN A 107 -1.52 -10.14 -16.46
CA GLN A 107 -1.91 -11.17 -17.41
C GLN A 107 -1.36 -12.52 -16.98
N TYR A 108 -2.22 -13.54 -17.02
CA TYR A 108 -1.80 -14.93 -16.85
C TYR A 108 -0.86 -15.31 -17.99
N LYS A 109 0.30 -15.90 -17.67
CA LYS A 109 1.24 -16.43 -18.66
C LYS A 109 1.18 -17.94 -18.56
N SER A 110 0.76 -18.61 -19.65
CA SER A 110 0.84 -20.06 -19.77
C SER A 110 2.30 -20.51 -19.80
N LYS A 111 2.54 -21.72 -19.30
CA LYS A 111 3.83 -22.43 -19.31
C LYS A 111 4.47 -22.49 -20.70
N ASP A 112 3.66 -22.41 -21.75
CA ASP A 112 4.09 -22.53 -23.16
C ASP A 112 4.89 -21.31 -23.68
N ARG A 113 5.02 -20.23 -22.90
CA ARG A 113 5.75 -19.01 -23.32
C ARG A 113 6.75 -18.44 -22.31
N GLY A 114 7.20 -19.21 -21.32
CA GLY A 114 8.28 -18.73 -20.46
C GLY A 114 8.53 -19.53 -19.19
N TYR A 115 9.64 -20.26 -19.21
CA TYR A 115 10.36 -20.91 -18.12
C TYR A 115 9.62 -22.01 -17.34
N ILE A 116 10.24 -23.20 -17.38
CA ILE A 116 9.92 -24.36 -16.56
C ILE A 116 10.48 -24.10 -15.16
N TYR A 117 9.61 -23.91 -14.16
CA TYR A 117 10.00 -24.12 -12.77
C TYR A 117 9.82 -25.62 -12.48
N GLU A 118 10.93 -26.35 -12.37
CA GLU A 118 10.94 -27.66 -11.72
C GLU A 118 10.98 -27.44 -10.22
N PHE A 119 9.90 -27.78 -9.53
CA PHE A 119 9.94 -28.00 -8.09
C PHE A 119 10.64 -29.34 -7.88
N ARG A 120 11.90 -29.31 -7.44
CA ARG A 120 12.58 -30.45 -6.84
C ARG A 120 12.21 -30.54 -5.37
#